data_AF-W7BDK9-F1
#
_entry.id   AF-W7BDK9-F1
#
_cell.length_a   1.000
_cell.length_b   1.000
_cell.length_c   1.000
_cell.angle_alpha   90.00
_cell.angle_beta   90.00
_cell.angle_gamma   90.00
#
_symmetry.space_group_name_H-M   'P 1'
#
loop_
_entity.id
_entity.type
_entity.pdbx_description
1 polymer ?
#
loop_
_entity_poly.entity_id
_entity_poly.type
_entity_poly.pdbx_seq_one_letter_code
_entity_poly.pdbx_strand_id
1 'polypeptide(L)'
;MEKRETRKKKDFPVTVLGLVLLFLVSLILAGFLQWLVLYFVAFVFGAGSFVLWLSFSRKNIVNTTYSPAEYAEFMGQKQARVALKECYDEMDRASLQAEQREQKAMQIRQAGSELDAKWQSYRELFFLPSDFSGKRLGSVLYVWREIQQGIKSKRKARNDAEILTVKVSEWEERLEMLAEQLSLDELPTEEQVMALKAKRQARKEFVSEIAKSQEKEEQLRNQIAILEREKASIALDKSELLKAANVKSEELFRQKGLQVEQQWKWQERVVLLRAQLTDAHLEGLANVQQESDISEQILARKDALRMIDTELDKYNKVLAERELARETLEDGQSFSDRMQHFYSEQEAFQELAQEWARVKLAKDMVSSIMRKLQEEKLPKVLIRATHFFDVLSKGNYTQVRFVENRLQVERRDGLRFFPEELSQATKEQLYLAIRFAVIQMLHAEQRLPIIIDDSFVNFDEERLEEIMVLLQEIRRENQVIFFTCHKQLSKYFSKEAQHMLY
;
A
#
# COMPACT_ATOMS: atom_id res chain seq x y z
N MET A 1 49.48 -60.23 72.62
CA MET A 1 50.44 -60.51 71.54
C MET A 1 50.94 -59.18 71.02
N GLU A 2 52.25 -59.13 70.75
CA GLU A 2 53.04 -58.17 69.96
C GLU A 2 52.92 -56.65 70.23
N LYS A 3 54.01 -55.99 70.69
CA LYS A 3 55.16 -55.44 69.89
C LYS A 3 54.64 -54.36 68.91
N ARG A 4 55.25 -53.18 68.72
CA ARG A 4 56.63 -52.71 68.95
C ARG A 4 56.68 -51.20 68.67
N GLU A 5 57.65 -50.53 69.30
CA GLU A 5 58.47 -49.41 68.76
C GLU A 5 57.78 -48.15 68.20
N THR A 6 57.69 -47.10 69.01
CA THR A 6 58.59 -45.91 69.03
C THR A 6 58.47 -44.96 67.84
N ARG A 7 57.98 -43.73 68.09
CA ARG A 7 58.47 -42.51 67.43
C ARG A 7 58.41 -41.31 68.37
N LYS A 8 59.54 -40.60 68.44
CA LYS A 8 59.84 -39.43 69.28
C LYS A 8 59.17 -38.15 68.78
N LYS A 9 58.73 -37.34 69.77
CA LYS A 9 58.62 -35.87 69.89
C LYS A 9 58.10 -35.00 68.73
N LYS A 10 57.10 -34.16 69.07
CA LYS A 10 57.15 -32.69 68.92
C LYS A 10 56.30 -32.02 70.00
N ASP A 11 56.93 -31.18 70.82
CA ASP A 11 56.28 -30.34 71.83
C ASP A 11 55.46 -29.24 71.12
N PHE A 12 54.20 -29.06 71.50
CA PHE A 12 53.36 -27.92 71.10
C PHE A 12 53.32 -26.89 72.26
N PRO A 13 53.49 -25.58 71.99
CA PRO A 13 53.78 -24.61 73.04
C PRO A 13 52.51 -24.05 73.68
N VAL A 14 52.54 -23.94 75.01
CA VAL A 14 51.48 -23.40 75.89
C VAL A 14 51.09 -21.93 75.57
N THR A 15 51.86 -21.24 74.71
CA THR A 15 51.58 -19.87 74.27
C THR A 15 50.44 -19.75 73.26
N VAL A 16 50.10 -20.81 72.52
CA VAL A 16 49.07 -20.75 71.46
C VAL A 16 47.65 -20.80 72.03
N LEU A 17 47.41 -21.48 73.17
CA LEU A 17 46.09 -21.52 73.80
C LEU A 17 45.69 -20.19 74.48
N GLY A 18 46.66 -19.45 75.04
CA GLY A 18 46.41 -18.17 75.70
C GLY A 18 46.01 -17.05 74.73
N LEU A 19 46.61 -17.03 73.52
CA LEU A 19 46.29 -16.06 72.49
C LEU A 19 44.91 -16.28 71.85
N VAL A 20 44.49 -17.54 71.70
CA VAL A 20 43.16 -17.87 71.16
C VAL A 20 42.04 -17.48 72.13
N LEU A 21 42.26 -17.63 73.45
CA LEU A 21 41.29 -17.21 74.47
C LEU A 21 41.16 -15.68 74.55
N LEU A 22 42.28 -14.95 74.48
CA LEU A 22 42.29 -13.48 74.43
C LEU A 22 41.63 -12.95 73.15
N PHE A 23 41.84 -13.62 72.01
CA PHE A 23 41.22 -13.25 70.74
C PHE A 23 39.70 -13.47 70.72
N LEU A 24 39.21 -14.56 71.33
CA LEU A 24 37.78 -14.82 71.48
C LEU A 24 37.10 -13.84 72.44
N VAL A 25 37.77 -13.48 73.55
CA VAL A 25 37.27 -12.44 74.47
C VAL A 25 37.28 -11.05 73.81
N SER A 26 38.29 -10.72 72.99
CA SER A 26 38.31 -9.45 72.26
C SER A 26 37.23 -9.37 71.17
N LEU A 27 36.90 -10.49 70.52
CA LEU A 27 35.81 -10.56 69.52
C LEU A 27 34.42 -10.36 70.16
N ILE A 28 34.20 -10.90 71.36
CA ILE A 28 32.94 -10.71 72.11
C ILE A 28 32.84 -9.28 72.65
N LEU A 29 33.95 -8.68 73.10
CA LEU A 29 33.99 -7.28 73.56
C LEU A 29 33.81 -6.28 72.41
N ALA A 30 34.37 -6.57 71.22
CA ALA A 30 34.25 -5.71 70.04
C ALA A 30 32.80 -5.68 69.50
N GLY A 31 32.09 -6.80 69.51
CA GLY A 31 30.69 -6.87 69.07
C GLY A 31 29.72 -6.12 69.98
N PHE A 32 29.96 -6.12 71.31
CA PHE A 32 29.09 -5.44 72.27
C PHE A 32 29.30 -3.91 72.28
N LEU A 33 30.53 -3.44 72.01
CA LEU A 33 30.83 -2.01 71.95
C LEU A 33 30.20 -1.32 70.73
N GLN A 34 30.10 -2.01 69.59
CA GLN A 34 29.51 -1.44 68.37
C GLN A 34 28.01 -1.13 68.50
N TRP A 35 27.26 -1.96 69.23
CA TRP A 35 25.83 -1.74 69.44
C TRP A 35 25.54 -0.61 70.44
N LEU A 36 26.38 -0.42 71.46
CA LEU A 36 26.25 0.69 72.41
C LEU A 36 26.50 2.06 71.78
N VAL A 37 27.46 2.17 70.86
CA VAL A 37 27.74 3.44 70.16
C VAL A 37 26.57 3.84 69.26
N LEU A 38 25.95 2.89 68.54
CA LEU A 38 24.79 3.18 67.68
C LEU A 38 23.56 3.62 68.49
N TYR A 39 23.27 2.99 69.62
CA TYR A 39 22.18 3.43 70.49
C TYR A 39 22.46 4.78 71.16
N PHE A 40 23.71 5.06 71.52
CA PHE A 40 24.09 6.36 72.08
C PHE A 40 23.93 7.49 71.06
N VAL A 41 24.37 7.27 69.80
CA VAL A 41 24.19 8.26 68.73
C VAL A 41 22.71 8.48 68.42
N ALA A 42 21.89 7.42 68.39
CA ALA A 42 20.45 7.54 68.19
C ALA A 42 19.76 8.29 69.36
N PHE A 43 20.19 8.06 70.61
CA PHE A 43 19.65 8.75 71.77
C PHE A 43 20.04 10.24 71.81
N VAL A 44 21.28 10.57 71.45
CA VAL A 44 21.75 11.97 71.38
C VAL A 44 21.02 12.73 70.27
N PHE A 45 20.78 12.11 69.11
CA PHE A 45 19.97 12.73 68.05
C PHE A 45 18.50 12.90 68.45
N GLY A 46 17.90 11.88 69.10
CA GLY A 46 16.52 11.96 69.60
C GLY A 46 16.32 13.03 70.68
N ALA A 47 17.23 13.11 71.65
CA ALA A 47 17.20 14.11 72.71
C ALA A 47 17.47 15.53 72.19
N GLY A 48 18.40 15.67 71.23
CA GLY A 48 18.70 16.95 70.57
C GLY A 48 17.50 17.53 69.83
N SER A 49 16.77 16.71 69.06
CA SER A 49 15.55 17.15 68.37
C SER A 49 14.40 17.50 69.32
N PHE A 50 14.28 16.81 70.47
CA PHE A 50 13.22 17.09 71.45
C PHE A 50 13.46 18.43 72.20
N VAL A 51 14.71 18.75 72.54
CA VAL A 51 15.07 20.02 73.18
C VAL A 51 14.89 21.21 72.21
N LEU A 52 15.21 21.03 70.93
CA LEU A 52 14.97 22.04 69.90
C LEU A 52 13.47 22.31 69.69
N TRP A 53 12.62 21.27 69.71
CA TRP A 53 11.18 21.42 69.57
C TRP A 53 10.53 22.13 70.78
N LEU A 54 10.99 21.85 71.99
CA LEU A 54 10.55 22.52 73.22
C LEU A 54 11.03 23.97 73.32
N SER A 55 12.23 24.28 72.81
CA SER A 55 12.73 25.66 72.74
C SER A 55 12.01 26.50 71.68
N PHE A 56 11.49 25.89 70.62
CA PHE A 56 10.78 26.62 69.56
C PHE A 56 9.32 26.91 69.93
N SER A 57 8.67 26.01 70.69
CA SER A 57 7.28 26.19 71.11
C SER A 57 7.06 27.17 72.28
N ARG A 58 8.14 27.74 72.87
CA ARG A 58 8.09 28.68 74.00
C ARG A 58 8.54 30.12 73.69
N LYS A 59 8.56 30.54 72.43
CA LYS A 59 8.71 31.96 72.06
C LYS A 59 7.40 32.57 71.55
N ASN A 60 6.68 33.10 72.53
CA ASN A 60 5.80 34.27 72.51
C ASN A 60 5.34 34.81 71.15
N ILE A 61 4.02 34.69 70.97
CA ILE A 61 3.17 35.70 70.34
C ILE A 61 3.47 37.05 71.01
N VAL A 62 4.16 37.94 70.31
CA VAL A 62 4.31 39.36 70.66
C VAL A 62 3.65 40.15 69.55
N ASN A 63 2.57 40.86 69.87
CA ASN A 63 2.03 41.89 68.99
C ASN A 63 2.95 43.11 69.06
N THR A 64 3.93 43.20 68.15
CA THR A 64 4.72 44.42 67.91
C THR A 64 4.05 45.27 66.84
N THR A 65 3.57 46.44 67.25
CA THR A 65 3.20 47.53 66.34
C THR A 65 4.50 48.12 65.77
N TYR A 66 4.77 47.91 64.49
CA TYR A 66 5.97 48.42 63.83
C TYR A 66 5.87 49.92 63.54
N SER A 67 6.96 50.66 63.74
CA SER A 67 7.16 52.00 63.19
C SER A 67 7.27 51.94 61.65
N PRO A 68 6.66 52.86 60.88
CA PRO A 68 6.73 52.87 59.41
C PRO A 68 8.15 52.86 58.83
N ALA A 69 9.15 53.40 59.55
CA ALA A 69 10.53 53.45 59.11
C ALA A 69 11.26 52.09 59.22
N GLU A 70 11.03 51.35 60.32
CA GLU A 70 11.63 50.02 60.52
C GLU A 70 11.01 48.97 59.59
N TYR A 71 9.72 49.12 59.25
CA TYR A 71 9.06 48.25 58.28
C TYR A 71 9.59 48.46 56.86
N ALA A 72 9.91 49.70 56.47
CA ALA A 72 10.51 50.01 55.17
C ALA A 72 11.93 49.42 55.05
N GLU A 73 12.74 49.49 56.11
CA GLU A 73 14.11 48.95 56.13
C GLU A 73 14.11 47.40 56.10
N PHE A 74 13.18 46.77 56.83
CA PHE A 74 12.96 45.32 56.77
C PHE A 74 12.48 44.85 55.40
N MET A 75 11.56 45.59 54.76
CA MET A 75 11.08 45.28 53.41
C MET A 75 12.18 45.46 52.36
N GLY A 76 13.05 46.47 52.50
CA GLY A 76 14.25 46.64 51.67
C GLY A 76 15.25 45.50 51.81
N GLN A 77 15.54 45.05 53.05
CA GLN A 77 16.38 43.88 53.28
C GLN A 77 15.77 42.57 52.76
N LYS A 78 14.44 42.43 52.84
CA LYS A 78 13.73 41.28 52.28
C LYS A 78 13.82 41.25 50.75
N GLN A 79 13.64 42.40 50.08
CA GLN A 79 13.81 42.52 48.63
C GLN A 79 15.25 42.24 48.20
N ALA A 80 16.25 42.75 48.92
CA ALA A 80 17.66 42.47 48.63
C ALA A 80 18.02 40.97 48.76
N ARG A 81 17.46 40.26 49.76
CA ARG A 81 17.65 38.80 49.90
C ARG A 81 16.94 37.99 48.83
N VAL A 82 15.79 38.45 48.34
CA VAL A 82 15.09 37.83 47.21
C VAL A 82 15.90 38.01 45.93
N ALA A 83 16.38 39.22 45.65
CA ALA A 83 17.24 39.48 44.50
C ALA A 83 18.57 38.68 44.55
N LEU A 84 19.18 38.55 45.73
CA LEU A 84 20.38 37.73 45.90
C LEU A 84 20.08 36.24 45.61
N LYS A 85 18.93 35.74 46.07
CA LYS A 85 18.49 34.36 45.83
C LYS A 85 18.23 34.12 44.34
N GLU A 86 17.59 35.06 43.65
CA GLU A 86 17.38 34.99 42.20
C GLU A 86 18.70 34.92 41.43
N CYS A 87 19.71 35.73 41.80
CA CYS A 87 21.05 35.64 41.22
C CYS A 87 21.72 34.28 41.44
N TYR A 88 21.61 33.69 42.64
CA TYR A 88 22.17 32.35 42.90
C TYR A 88 21.43 31.26 42.10
N ASP A 89 20.11 31.34 42.02
CA ASP A 89 19.30 30.42 41.22
C ASP A 89 19.64 30.52 39.72
N GLU A 90 19.97 31.72 39.22
CA GLU A 90 20.47 31.92 37.85
C GLU A 90 21.88 31.34 37.64
N MET A 91 22.78 31.51 38.60
CA MET A 91 24.13 30.92 38.54
C MET A 91 24.08 29.39 38.53
N ASP A 92 23.23 28.77 39.36
CA ASP A 92 23.05 27.31 39.40
C ASP A 92 22.43 26.78 38.10
N ARG A 93 21.50 27.54 37.50
CA ARG A 93 20.96 27.18 36.17
C ARG A 93 22.03 27.26 35.09
N ALA A 94 22.89 28.28 35.13
CA ALA A 94 23.97 28.45 34.18
C ALA A 94 25.05 27.36 34.31
N SER A 95 25.41 26.97 35.54
CA SER A 95 26.37 25.88 35.77
C SER A 95 25.85 24.54 35.28
N LEU A 96 24.58 24.22 35.55
CA LEU A 96 23.94 22.98 35.09
C LEU A 96 23.90 22.91 33.55
N GLN A 97 23.61 24.03 32.89
CA GLN A 97 23.62 24.09 31.42
C GLN A 97 25.03 23.92 30.85
N ALA A 98 26.06 24.45 31.51
CA ALA A 98 27.45 24.29 31.10
C ALA A 98 27.89 22.82 31.20
N GLU A 99 27.58 22.15 32.31
CA GLU A 99 27.91 20.75 32.55
C GLU A 99 27.21 19.82 31.53
N GLN A 100 25.93 20.06 31.23
CA GLN A 100 25.20 19.32 30.20
C GLN A 100 25.80 19.50 28.80
N ARG A 101 26.28 20.70 28.47
CA ARG A 101 26.94 20.98 27.18
C ARG A 101 28.29 20.29 27.10
N GLU A 102 29.04 20.24 28.19
CA GLU A 102 30.34 19.57 28.26
C GLU A 102 30.19 18.04 28.11
N GLN A 103 29.22 17.44 28.79
CA GLN A 103 28.90 16.01 28.61
C GLN A 103 28.52 15.69 27.16
N LYS A 104 27.67 16.50 26.52
CA LYS A 104 27.32 16.33 25.10
C LYS A 104 28.54 16.47 24.19
N ALA A 105 29.42 17.44 24.45
CA ALA A 105 30.64 17.61 23.68
C ALA A 105 31.59 16.40 23.83
N MET A 106 31.67 15.82 25.03
CA MET A 106 32.47 14.62 25.29
C MET A 106 31.92 13.39 24.56
N GLN A 107 30.59 13.19 24.56
CA GLN A 107 29.93 12.12 23.81
C GLN A 107 30.16 12.24 22.30
N ILE A 108 30.05 13.47 21.76
CA ILE A 108 30.30 13.73 20.34
C ILE A 108 31.77 13.45 19.98
N ARG A 109 32.74 13.80 20.84
CA ARG A 109 34.15 13.46 20.61
C ARG A 109 34.41 11.96 20.63
N GLN A 110 33.83 11.23 21.59
CA GLN A 110 33.96 9.77 21.64
C GLN A 110 33.38 9.12 20.39
N ALA A 111 32.15 9.49 20.00
CA ALA A 111 31.51 9.00 18.78
C ALA A 111 32.32 9.36 17.52
N GLY A 112 32.92 10.55 17.47
CA GLY A 112 33.84 10.95 16.40
C GLY A 112 35.06 10.03 16.32
N SER A 113 35.71 9.75 17.45
CA SER A 113 36.89 8.87 17.49
C SER A 113 36.57 7.43 17.08
N GLU A 114 35.41 6.90 17.45
CA GLU A 114 34.95 5.57 17.03
C GLU A 114 34.67 5.51 15.53
N LEU A 115 34.08 6.57 14.96
CA LEU A 115 33.82 6.68 13.54
C LEU A 115 35.12 6.79 12.74
N ASP A 116 36.12 7.53 13.24
CA ASP A 116 37.44 7.63 12.62
C ASP A 116 38.17 6.28 12.65
N ALA A 117 38.10 5.53 13.76
CA ALA A 117 38.66 4.19 13.85
C ALA A 117 38.01 3.22 12.84
N LYS A 118 36.67 3.25 12.73
CA LYS A 118 35.94 2.47 11.72
C LYS A 118 36.31 2.89 10.30
N TRP A 119 36.46 4.19 10.06
CA TRP A 119 36.86 4.71 8.75
C TRP A 119 38.25 4.18 8.34
N GLN A 120 39.22 4.17 9.25
CA GLN A 120 40.55 3.59 8.98
C GLN A 120 40.46 2.10 8.60
N SER A 121 39.67 1.31 9.33
CA SER A 121 39.49 -0.11 9.01
C SER A 121 38.86 -0.34 7.62
N TYR A 122 37.93 0.52 7.18
CA TYR A 122 37.39 0.45 5.83
C TYR A 122 38.40 0.86 4.76
N ARG A 123 39.29 1.82 5.05
CA ARG A 123 40.34 2.21 4.10
C ARG A 123 41.32 1.10 3.82
N GLU A 124 41.72 0.36 4.86
CA GLU A 124 42.58 -0.81 4.72
C GLU A 124 41.89 -1.91 3.92
N LEU A 125 40.62 -2.19 4.20
CA LEU A 125 39.85 -3.23 3.51
C LEU A 125 39.67 -2.95 2.01
N PHE A 126 39.42 -1.68 1.66
CA PHE A 126 39.15 -1.25 0.28
C PHE A 126 40.39 -0.71 -0.44
N PHE A 127 41.59 -0.79 0.16
CA PHE A 127 42.85 -0.24 -0.37
C PHE A 127 42.71 1.22 -0.84
N LEU A 128 41.99 2.04 -0.06
CA LEU A 128 41.70 3.43 -0.44
C LEU A 128 42.90 4.35 -0.16
N PRO A 129 43.27 5.24 -1.09
CA PRO A 129 44.33 6.23 -0.91
C PRO A 129 44.18 7.06 0.38
N SER A 130 45.31 7.52 0.95
CA SER A 130 45.39 8.31 2.19
C SER A 130 44.70 9.68 2.13
N ASP A 131 44.32 10.14 0.95
CA ASP A 131 43.57 11.37 0.65
C ASP A 131 42.09 11.12 0.27
N PHE A 132 41.63 9.87 0.26
CA PHE A 132 40.27 9.53 -0.15
C PHE A 132 39.22 10.06 0.85
N SER A 133 38.37 10.97 0.38
CA SER A 133 37.26 11.52 1.17
C SER A 133 36.12 10.51 1.32
N GLY A 134 35.71 10.21 2.55
CA GLY A 134 34.57 9.31 2.83
C GLY A 134 33.24 9.73 2.18
N LYS A 135 33.10 11.01 1.79
CA LYS A 135 31.94 11.51 1.03
C LYS A 135 31.82 10.92 -0.38
N ARG A 136 32.92 10.43 -0.96
CA ARG A 136 32.95 9.83 -2.31
C ARG A 136 32.68 8.32 -2.30
N LEU A 137 32.63 7.69 -1.12
CA LEU A 137 32.41 6.25 -0.98
C LEU A 137 31.08 5.82 -1.59
N GLY A 138 30.01 6.60 -1.41
CA GLY A 138 28.69 6.31 -1.98
C GLY A 138 28.71 6.27 -3.51
N SER A 139 29.41 7.20 -4.15
CA SER A 139 29.55 7.26 -5.61
C SER A 139 30.35 6.07 -6.14
N VAL A 140 31.45 5.70 -5.47
CA VAL A 140 32.28 4.55 -5.87
C VAL A 140 31.53 3.24 -5.69
N LEU A 141 30.79 3.06 -4.59
CA LEU A 141 29.97 1.87 -4.37
C LEU A 141 28.83 1.75 -5.39
N TYR A 142 28.27 2.87 -5.85
CA TYR A 142 27.30 2.90 -6.93
C TYR A 142 27.92 2.44 -8.26
N VAL A 143 29.05 3.03 -8.66
CA VAL A 143 29.76 2.65 -9.90
C VAL A 143 30.21 1.18 -9.85
N TRP A 144 30.70 0.71 -8.69
CA TRP A 144 31.05 -0.70 -8.49
C TRP A 144 29.86 -1.63 -8.70
N ARG A 145 28.68 -1.26 -8.18
CA ARG A 145 27.45 -2.04 -8.36
C ARG A 145 27.02 -2.09 -9.82
N GLU A 146 27.07 -0.96 -10.52
CA GLU A 146 26.77 -0.88 -11.95
C GLU A 146 27.71 -1.76 -12.78
N ILE A 147 29.02 -1.71 -12.50
CA ILE A 147 30.02 -2.57 -13.17
C ILE A 147 29.74 -4.05 -12.88
N GLN A 148 29.46 -4.42 -11.64
CA GLN A 148 29.10 -5.79 -11.27
C GLN A 148 27.84 -6.28 -12.00
N GLN A 149 26.81 -5.42 -12.08
CA GLN A 149 25.58 -5.74 -12.79
C GLN A 149 25.80 -5.88 -14.29
N GLY A 150 26.63 -5.01 -14.89
CA GLY A 150 27.04 -5.09 -16.30
C GLY A 150 27.86 -6.34 -16.63
N ILE A 151 28.77 -6.76 -15.73
CA ILE A 151 29.51 -8.02 -15.90
C ILE A 151 28.57 -9.22 -15.81
N LYS A 152 27.63 -9.20 -14.86
CA LYS A 152 26.64 -10.27 -14.70
C LYS A 152 25.70 -10.37 -15.91
N SER A 153 25.22 -9.24 -16.43
CA SER A 153 24.35 -9.22 -17.61
C SER A 153 25.09 -9.69 -18.87
N LYS A 154 26.34 -9.24 -19.09
CA LYS A 154 27.18 -9.72 -20.19
C LYS A 154 27.43 -11.23 -20.12
N ARG A 155 27.73 -11.75 -18.92
CA ARG A 155 27.94 -13.20 -18.72
C ARG A 155 26.66 -13.99 -18.99
N LYS A 156 25.50 -13.49 -18.54
CA LYS A 156 24.21 -14.11 -18.83
C LYS A 156 23.93 -14.13 -20.34
N ALA A 157 24.05 -12.99 -21.01
CA ALA A 157 23.83 -12.90 -22.45
C ALA A 157 24.76 -13.82 -23.26
N ARG A 158 26.02 -13.96 -22.83
CA ARG A 158 26.97 -14.91 -23.44
C ARG A 158 26.55 -16.36 -23.25
N ASN A 159 26.18 -16.75 -22.04
CA ASN A 159 25.68 -18.10 -21.77
C ASN A 159 24.39 -18.39 -22.57
N ASP A 160 23.47 -17.43 -22.62
CA ASP A 160 22.22 -17.55 -23.37
C ASP A 160 22.51 -17.71 -24.88
N ALA A 161 23.48 -16.96 -25.41
CA ALA A 161 23.92 -17.10 -26.80
C ALA A 161 24.53 -18.48 -27.08
N GLU A 162 25.43 -18.97 -26.21
CA GLU A 162 26.03 -20.31 -26.35
C GLU A 162 24.96 -21.42 -26.32
N ILE A 163 23.98 -21.32 -25.42
CA ILE A 163 22.84 -22.26 -25.36
C ILE A 163 21.98 -22.18 -26.63
N LEU A 164 21.70 -20.97 -27.12
CA LEU A 164 20.90 -20.78 -28.32
C LEU A 164 21.62 -21.30 -29.56
N THR A 165 22.94 -21.12 -29.69
CA THR A 165 23.71 -21.67 -30.81
C THR A 165 23.62 -23.19 -30.86
N VAL A 166 23.74 -23.87 -29.72
CA VAL A 166 23.59 -25.35 -29.65
C VAL A 166 22.17 -25.77 -30.03
N LYS A 167 21.14 -25.05 -29.56
CA LYS A 167 19.75 -25.36 -29.91
C LYS A 167 19.44 -25.13 -31.38
N VAL A 168 20.00 -24.08 -31.98
CA VAL A 168 19.83 -23.79 -33.41
C VAL A 168 20.43 -24.92 -34.24
N SER A 169 21.65 -25.39 -33.92
CA SER A 169 22.23 -26.53 -34.63
C SER A 169 21.41 -27.82 -34.47
N GLU A 170 20.89 -28.10 -33.27
CA GLU A 170 20.00 -29.26 -33.06
C GLU A 170 18.69 -29.14 -33.85
N TRP A 171 18.16 -27.92 -34.02
CA TRP A 171 16.95 -27.67 -34.80
C TRP A 171 17.19 -27.74 -36.30
N GLU A 172 18.35 -27.26 -36.77
CA GLU A 172 18.76 -27.36 -38.17
C GLU A 172 18.92 -28.82 -38.59
N GLU A 173 19.58 -29.67 -37.77
CA GLU A 173 19.71 -31.10 -38.04
C GLU A 173 18.33 -31.80 -38.11
N ARG A 174 17.43 -31.47 -37.18
CA ARG A 174 16.05 -32.01 -37.22
C ARG A 174 15.24 -31.50 -38.40
N LEU A 175 15.44 -30.25 -38.80
CA LEU A 175 14.77 -29.66 -39.94
C LEU A 175 15.23 -30.33 -41.22
N GLU A 176 16.52 -30.61 -41.37
CA GLU A 176 17.10 -31.32 -42.50
C GLU A 176 16.51 -32.73 -42.63
N MET A 177 16.46 -33.50 -41.53
CA MET A 177 15.80 -34.81 -41.51
C MET A 177 14.32 -34.75 -41.92
N LEU A 178 13.58 -33.73 -41.47
CA LEU A 178 12.16 -33.56 -41.78
C LEU A 178 11.93 -33.05 -43.20
N ALA A 179 12.83 -32.21 -43.71
CA ALA A 179 12.79 -31.72 -45.08
C ALA A 179 12.96 -32.90 -46.05
N GLU A 180 13.94 -33.78 -45.80
CA GLU A 180 14.26 -34.93 -46.67
C GLU A 180 13.08 -35.90 -46.75
N GLN A 181 12.44 -36.20 -45.61
CA GLN A 181 11.26 -37.06 -45.56
C GLN A 181 10.03 -36.47 -46.28
N LEU A 182 9.97 -35.14 -46.43
CA LEU A 182 8.84 -34.43 -47.00
C LEU A 182 9.15 -33.80 -48.37
N SER A 183 10.34 -34.05 -48.90
CA SER A 183 10.88 -33.53 -50.16
C SER A 183 10.81 -31.99 -50.22
N LEU A 184 11.30 -31.31 -49.18
CA LEU A 184 11.33 -29.84 -49.06
C LEU A 184 12.75 -29.26 -49.18
N ASP A 185 13.71 -30.09 -49.57
CA ASP A 185 15.15 -29.86 -49.47
C ASP A 185 15.65 -28.69 -50.34
N GLU A 186 14.94 -28.43 -51.44
CA GLU A 186 15.26 -27.37 -52.39
C GLU A 186 14.82 -25.97 -51.92
N LEU A 187 14.03 -25.88 -50.86
CA LEU A 187 13.48 -24.62 -50.36
C LEU A 187 14.40 -23.99 -49.29
N PRO A 188 14.45 -22.65 -49.17
CA PRO A 188 15.11 -21.97 -48.06
C PRO A 188 14.55 -22.41 -46.69
N THR A 189 15.39 -22.39 -45.65
CA THR A 189 15.05 -22.80 -44.26
C THR A 189 13.75 -22.17 -43.74
N GLU A 190 13.50 -20.89 -44.04
CA GLU A 190 12.28 -20.20 -43.63
C GLU A 190 11.02 -20.77 -44.32
N GLU A 191 11.12 -21.10 -45.61
CA GLU A 191 10.03 -21.69 -46.39
C GLU A 191 9.77 -23.14 -45.98
N GLN A 192 10.82 -23.91 -45.65
CA GLN A 192 10.70 -25.26 -45.09
C GLN A 192 9.90 -25.25 -43.78
N VAL A 193 10.22 -24.33 -42.85
CA VAL A 193 9.50 -24.19 -41.57
C VAL A 193 8.05 -23.77 -41.79
N MET A 194 7.79 -22.88 -42.74
CA MET A 194 6.42 -22.45 -43.10
C MET A 194 5.60 -23.60 -43.68
N ALA A 195 6.18 -24.40 -44.58
CA ALA A 195 5.54 -25.59 -45.14
C ALA A 195 5.24 -26.64 -44.07
N LEU A 196 6.16 -26.87 -43.12
CA LEU A 196 5.95 -27.78 -41.98
C LEU A 196 4.81 -27.29 -41.07
N LYS A 197 4.74 -25.98 -40.79
CA LYS A 197 3.64 -25.39 -40.02
C LYS A 197 2.30 -25.58 -40.72
N ALA A 198 2.25 -25.33 -42.03
CA ALA A 198 1.04 -25.53 -42.83
C ALA A 198 0.59 -27.00 -42.83
N LYS A 199 1.51 -27.95 -43.07
CA LYS A 199 1.20 -29.40 -43.00
C LYS A 199 0.73 -29.83 -41.60
N ARG A 200 1.33 -29.31 -40.52
CA ARG A 200 0.89 -29.58 -39.15
C ARG A 200 -0.50 -29.02 -38.87
N GLN A 201 -0.81 -27.83 -39.36
CA GLN A 201 -2.11 -27.19 -39.19
C GLN A 201 -3.19 -27.98 -39.94
N ALA A 202 -2.96 -28.32 -41.21
CA ALA A 202 -3.86 -29.17 -41.99
C ALA A 202 -4.10 -30.53 -41.31
N ARG A 203 -3.06 -31.14 -40.72
CA ARG A 203 -3.22 -32.40 -39.97
C ARG A 203 -4.09 -32.23 -38.72
N LYS A 204 -3.97 -31.14 -37.98
CA LYS A 204 -4.82 -30.86 -36.81
C LYS A 204 -6.28 -30.68 -37.20
N GLU A 205 -6.53 -29.93 -38.27
CA GLU A 205 -7.87 -29.72 -38.81
C GLU A 205 -8.50 -31.05 -39.24
N PHE A 206 -7.76 -31.87 -39.98
CA PHE A 206 -8.20 -33.20 -40.40
C PHE A 206 -8.51 -34.14 -39.23
N VAL A 207 -7.67 -34.16 -38.18
CA VAL A 207 -7.95 -34.97 -36.97
C VAL A 207 -9.19 -34.48 -36.24
N SER A 208 -9.41 -33.16 -36.17
CA SER A 208 -10.62 -32.57 -35.58
C SER A 208 -11.88 -32.94 -36.37
N GLU A 209 -11.81 -32.94 -37.70
CA GLU A 209 -12.92 -33.37 -38.55
C GLU A 209 -13.26 -34.85 -38.37
N ILE A 210 -12.25 -35.71 -38.28
CA ILE A 210 -12.46 -37.14 -37.98
C ILE A 210 -13.15 -37.32 -36.63
N ALA A 211 -12.70 -36.63 -35.58
CA ALA A 211 -13.31 -36.72 -34.25
C ALA A 211 -14.78 -36.29 -34.26
N LYS A 212 -15.10 -35.17 -34.93
CA LYS A 212 -16.49 -34.71 -35.11
C LYS A 212 -17.33 -35.70 -35.90
N SER A 213 -16.76 -36.34 -36.92
CA SER A 213 -17.46 -37.35 -37.72
C SER A 213 -17.76 -38.61 -36.89
N GLN A 214 -16.80 -39.07 -36.08
CA GLN A 214 -16.97 -40.21 -35.18
C GLN A 214 -18.02 -39.95 -34.10
N GLU A 215 -18.04 -38.76 -33.50
CA GLU A 215 -19.05 -38.37 -32.52
C GLU A 215 -20.46 -38.38 -33.13
N LYS A 216 -20.62 -37.83 -34.34
CA LYS A 216 -21.90 -37.87 -35.06
C LYS A 216 -22.34 -39.30 -35.38
N GLU A 217 -21.42 -40.17 -35.76
CA GLU A 217 -21.72 -41.58 -36.03
C GLU A 217 -22.24 -42.28 -34.77
N GLU A 218 -21.60 -42.03 -33.61
CA GLU A 218 -22.04 -42.58 -32.32
C GLU A 218 -23.42 -42.06 -31.91
N GLN A 219 -23.68 -40.77 -32.07
CA GLN A 219 -24.99 -40.16 -31.81
C GLN A 219 -26.10 -40.79 -32.67
N LEU A 220 -25.85 -40.94 -33.98
CA LEU A 220 -26.82 -41.56 -34.89
C LEU A 220 -27.06 -43.03 -34.56
N ARG A 221 -26.02 -43.80 -34.21
CA ARG A 221 -26.17 -45.18 -33.75
C ARG A 221 -27.04 -45.29 -32.50
N ASN A 222 -26.85 -44.39 -31.53
CA ASN A 222 -27.67 -44.36 -30.31
C ASN A 222 -29.13 -44.03 -30.61
N GLN A 223 -29.39 -43.06 -31.51
CA GLN A 223 -30.75 -42.75 -31.94
C GLN A 223 -31.44 -43.92 -32.63
N ILE A 224 -30.73 -44.63 -33.52
CA ILE A 224 -31.24 -45.83 -34.18
C ILE A 224 -31.60 -46.89 -33.13
N ALA A 225 -30.72 -47.14 -32.14
CA ALA A 225 -30.98 -48.12 -31.09
C ALA A 225 -32.22 -47.77 -30.23
N ILE A 226 -32.43 -46.48 -29.92
CA ILE A 226 -33.63 -46.02 -29.20
C ILE A 226 -34.89 -46.26 -30.05
N LEU A 227 -34.87 -45.85 -31.31
CA LEU A 227 -36.01 -46.02 -32.23
C LEU A 227 -36.35 -47.50 -32.48
N GLU A 228 -35.34 -48.37 -32.56
CA GLU A 228 -35.55 -49.82 -32.66
C GLU A 228 -36.21 -50.39 -31.41
N ARG A 229 -35.80 -49.92 -30.22
CA ARG A 229 -36.43 -50.33 -28.95
C ARG A 229 -37.87 -49.84 -28.85
N GLU A 230 -38.15 -48.60 -29.23
CA GLU A 230 -39.51 -48.05 -29.26
C GLU A 230 -40.39 -48.81 -30.24
N LYS A 231 -39.89 -49.08 -31.44
CA LYS A 231 -40.60 -49.89 -32.44
C LYS A 231 -40.91 -51.29 -31.91
N ALA A 232 -39.99 -51.92 -31.20
CA ALA A 232 -40.22 -53.22 -30.57
C ALA A 232 -41.27 -53.15 -29.45
N SER A 233 -41.23 -52.11 -28.61
CA SER A 233 -42.24 -51.87 -27.56
C SER A 233 -43.63 -51.70 -28.16
N ILE A 234 -43.78 -50.81 -29.15
CA ILE A 234 -45.06 -50.56 -29.83
C ILE A 234 -45.59 -51.84 -30.49
N ALA A 235 -44.71 -52.67 -31.07
CA ALA A 235 -45.11 -53.95 -31.63
C ALA A 235 -45.62 -54.94 -30.57
N LEU A 236 -45.01 -54.93 -29.38
CA LEU A 236 -45.43 -55.74 -28.23
C LEU A 236 -46.78 -55.25 -27.69
N ASP A 237 -46.92 -53.95 -27.43
CA ASP A 237 -48.16 -53.32 -26.97
C ASP A 237 -49.31 -53.59 -27.94
N LYS A 238 -49.05 -53.47 -29.25
CA LYS A 238 -50.01 -53.80 -30.29
C LYS A 238 -50.43 -55.28 -30.21
N SER A 239 -49.49 -56.19 -29.98
CA SER A 239 -49.80 -57.62 -29.82
C SER A 239 -50.66 -57.89 -28.57
N GLU A 240 -50.36 -57.23 -27.45
CA GLU A 240 -51.11 -57.34 -26.21
C GLU A 240 -52.54 -56.82 -26.35
N LEU A 241 -52.73 -55.66 -26.98
CA LEU A 241 -54.06 -55.10 -27.25
C LEU A 241 -54.89 -56.01 -28.16
N LEU A 242 -54.28 -56.59 -29.20
CA LEU A 242 -54.94 -57.55 -30.08
C LEU A 242 -55.36 -58.83 -29.34
N LYS A 243 -54.52 -59.34 -28.42
CA LYS A 243 -54.85 -60.47 -27.55
C LYS A 243 -55.98 -60.13 -26.58
N ALA A 244 -55.93 -58.97 -25.92
CA ALA A 244 -56.94 -58.52 -24.97
C ALA A 244 -58.32 -58.37 -25.63
N ALA A 245 -58.37 -57.87 -26.87
CA ALA A 245 -59.60 -57.79 -27.65
C ALA A 245 -60.00 -59.12 -28.32
N ASN A 246 -59.16 -60.16 -28.24
CA ASN A 246 -59.32 -61.45 -28.91
C ASN A 246 -59.54 -61.31 -30.43
N VAL A 247 -58.63 -60.59 -31.10
CA VAL A 247 -58.70 -60.30 -32.53
C VAL A 247 -57.34 -60.54 -33.19
N LYS A 248 -57.35 -61.05 -34.44
CA LYS A 248 -56.12 -61.41 -35.18
C LYS A 248 -55.57 -60.30 -36.10
N SER A 249 -56.34 -59.23 -36.35
CA SER A 249 -55.97 -58.14 -37.26
C SER A 249 -56.30 -56.78 -36.65
N GLU A 250 -55.49 -55.78 -36.96
CA GLU A 250 -55.71 -54.38 -36.57
C GLU A 250 -57.04 -53.83 -37.09
N GLU A 251 -57.43 -54.20 -38.32
CA GLU A 251 -58.67 -53.74 -38.93
C GLU A 251 -59.90 -54.26 -38.14
N LEU A 252 -59.85 -55.53 -37.74
CA LEU A 252 -60.89 -56.14 -36.93
C LEU A 252 -60.91 -55.56 -35.50
N PHE A 253 -59.76 -55.13 -34.97
CA PHE A 253 -59.68 -54.46 -33.66
C PHE A 253 -60.36 -53.09 -33.72
N ARG A 254 -60.12 -52.31 -34.78
CA ARG A 254 -60.80 -51.03 -35.01
C ARG A 254 -62.31 -51.20 -35.17
N GLN A 255 -62.75 -52.23 -35.89
CA GLN A 255 -64.18 -52.55 -36.04
C GLN A 255 -64.83 -52.95 -34.71
N LYS A 256 -64.19 -53.78 -33.88
CA LYS A 256 -64.67 -54.06 -32.52
C LYS A 256 -64.69 -52.80 -31.65
N GLY A 257 -63.67 -51.94 -31.76
CA GLY A 257 -63.63 -50.64 -31.08
C GLY A 257 -64.84 -49.78 -31.43
N LEU A 258 -65.17 -49.65 -32.72
CA LEU A 258 -66.37 -48.94 -33.19
C LEU A 258 -67.67 -49.57 -32.67
N GLN A 259 -67.74 -50.89 -32.58
CA GLN A 259 -68.90 -51.59 -32.02
C GLN A 259 -69.05 -51.36 -30.52
N VAL A 260 -67.95 -51.38 -29.76
CA VAL A 260 -67.95 -51.06 -28.32
C VAL A 260 -68.29 -49.59 -28.10
N GLU A 261 -67.76 -48.68 -28.93
CA GLU A 261 -68.09 -47.26 -28.86
C GLU A 261 -69.58 -47.03 -29.17
N GLN A 262 -70.14 -47.70 -30.18
CA GLN A 262 -71.57 -47.68 -30.41
C GLN A 262 -72.32 -48.25 -29.22
N GLN A 263 -71.91 -49.41 -28.67
CA GLN A 263 -72.55 -50.03 -27.53
C GLN A 263 -72.51 -49.14 -26.28
N TRP A 264 -71.41 -48.43 -26.03
CA TRP A 264 -71.31 -47.42 -24.99
C TRP A 264 -72.23 -46.24 -25.28
N LYS A 265 -72.28 -45.73 -26.52
CA LYS A 265 -73.25 -44.69 -26.89
C LYS A 265 -74.69 -45.16 -26.65
N TRP A 266 -75.03 -46.42 -26.96
CA TRP A 266 -76.35 -46.99 -26.67
C TRP A 266 -76.59 -47.15 -25.17
N GLN A 267 -75.61 -47.60 -24.40
CA GLN A 267 -75.71 -47.77 -22.94
C GLN A 267 -75.82 -46.43 -22.22
N GLU A 268 -74.99 -45.46 -22.59
CA GLU A 268 -75.03 -44.09 -22.10
C GLU A 268 -76.35 -43.43 -22.48
N ARG A 269 -76.85 -43.67 -23.71
CA ARG A 269 -78.18 -43.23 -24.12
C ARG A 269 -79.30 -43.90 -23.32
N VAL A 270 -79.20 -45.19 -22.98
CA VAL A 270 -80.18 -45.89 -22.14
C VAL A 270 -80.13 -45.42 -20.70
N VAL A 271 -78.95 -45.15 -20.15
CA VAL A 271 -78.77 -44.58 -18.80
C VAL A 271 -79.30 -43.15 -18.75
N LEU A 272 -79.01 -42.32 -19.76
CA LEU A 272 -79.60 -40.99 -19.92
C LEU A 272 -81.11 -41.06 -20.07
N LEU A 273 -81.66 -41.96 -20.90
CA LEU A 273 -83.10 -42.11 -21.09
C LEU A 273 -83.79 -42.62 -19.81
N ARG A 274 -83.17 -43.54 -19.06
CA ARG A 274 -83.69 -44.01 -17.75
C ARG A 274 -83.55 -42.96 -16.65
N ALA A 275 -82.51 -42.14 -16.67
CA ALA A 275 -82.36 -41.02 -15.74
C ALA A 275 -83.25 -39.81 -16.10
N GLN A 276 -83.57 -39.65 -17.39
CA GLN A 276 -84.48 -38.63 -17.91
C GLN A 276 -85.95 -39.05 -17.84
N LEU A 277 -86.26 -40.35 -17.68
CA LEU A 277 -87.61 -40.87 -17.46
C LEU A 277 -87.68 -41.57 -16.11
N THR A 278 -87.67 -40.79 -15.04
CA THR A 278 -88.12 -41.21 -13.72
C THR A 278 -89.66 -41.32 -13.73
N ASP A 279 -90.25 -42.16 -12.87
CA ASP A 279 -91.73 -42.25 -12.74
C ASP A 279 -92.37 -40.86 -12.46
N ALA A 280 -91.61 -39.95 -11.81
CA ALA A 280 -91.98 -38.55 -11.61
C ALA A 280 -92.03 -37.68 -12.89
N HIS A 281 -91.26 -38.01 -13.95
CA HIS A 281 -91.32 -37.30 -15.24
C HIS A 281 -92.52 -37.75 -16.07
N LEU A 282 -92.96 -39.01 -15.95
CA LEU A 282 -94.19 -39.50 -16.57
C LEU A 282 -95.45 -38.93 -15.89
N GLU A 283 -95.41 -38.72 -14.57
CA GLU A 283 -96.46 -37.99 -13.84
C GLU A 283 -96.44 -36.47 -14.13
N GLY A 284 -95.26 -35.87 -14.27
CA GLY A 284 -95.11 -34.44 -14.62
C GLY A 284 -95.55 -34.09 -16.04
N LEU A 285 -95.42 -35.03 -16.99
CA LEU A 285 -95.92 -34.90 -18.37
C LEU A 285 -97.44 -35.09 -18.50
N ALA A 286 -98.12 -35.60 -17.46
CA ALA A 286 -99.58 -35.79 -17.48
C ALA A 286 -100.37 -34.46 -17.46
N ASN A 287 -99.74 -33.36 -17.01
CA ASN A 287 -100.37 -32.04 -16.86
C ASN A 287 -99.88 -30.99 -17.86
N VAL A 288 -99.08 -31.35 -18.85
CA VAL A 288 -98.60 -30.41 -19.88
C VAL A 288 -99.50 -30.51 -21.11
N GLN A 289 -100.32 -29.47 -21.35
CA GLN A 289 -101.26 -29.46 -22.49
C GLN A 289 -100.77 -28.65 -23.72
N GLN A 290 -99.69 -27.87 -23.62
CA GLN A 290 -99.14 -27.10 -24.76
C GLN A 290 -97.61 -27.01 -24.77
N GLU A 291 -97.04 -26.92 -25.98
CA GLU A 291 -95.60 -26.91 -26.31
C GLU A 291 -94.87 -25.61 -25.88
N SER A 292 -95.62 -24.56 -25.53
CA SER A 292 -95.08 -23.25 -25.16
C SER A 292 -94.31 -23.23 -23.84
N ASP A 293 -94.74 -23.99 -22.83
CA ASP A 293 -94.12 -23.95 -21.49
C ASP A 293 -92.75 -24.64 -21.45
N ILE A 294 -92.54 -25.64 -22.31
CA ILE A 294 -91.26 -26.33 -22.46
C ILE A 294 -90.29 -25.46 -23.29
N SER A 295 -90.82 -24.74 -24.27
CA SER A 295 -90.04 -23.87 -25.17
C SER A 295 -89.38 -22.71 -24.40
N GLU A 296 -90.07 -22.12 -23.42
CA GLU A 296 -89.54 -21.04 -22.59
C GLU A 296 -88.40 -21.53 -21.67
N GLN A 297 -88.53 -22.72 -21.08
CA GLN A 297 -87.46 -23.31 -20.26
C GLN A 297 -86.23 -23.73 -21.09
N ILE A 298 -86.44 -24.22 -22.31
CA ILE A 298 -85.35 -24.52 -23.25
C ILE A 298 -84.63 -23.23 -23.64
N LEU A 299 -85.37 -22.14 -23.92
CA LEU A 299 -84.79 -20.85 -24.26
C LEU A 299 -83.93 -20.30 -23.10
N ALA A 300 -84.45 -20.33 -21.87
CA ALA A 300 -83.73 -19.89 -20.68
C ALA A 300 -82.44 -20.69 -20.43
N ARG A 301 -82.47 -22.03 -20.63
CA ARG A 301 -81.27 -22.86 -20.52
C ARG A 301 -80.27 -22.63 -21.65
N LYS A 302 -80.75 -22.36 -22.86
CA LYS A 302 -79.89 -22.05 -24.02
C LYS A 302 -79.20 -20.70 -23.85
N ASP A 303 -79.88 -19.73 -23.26
CA ASP A 303 -79.28 -18.44 -22.91
C ASP A 303 -78.29 -18.56 -21.76
N ALA A 304 -78.56 -19.40 -20.75
CA ALA A 304 -77.58 -19.73 -19.71
C ALA A 304 -76.33 -20.42 -20.27
N LEU A 305 -76.51 -21.34 -21.24
CA LEU A 305 -75.39 -21.99 -21.94
C LEU A 305 -74.56 -20.99 -22.74
N ARG A 306 -75.21 -20.08 -23.47
CA ARG A 306 -74.52 -18.99 -24.17
C ARG A 306 -73.73 -18.10 -23.21
N MET A 307 -74.28 -17.80 -22.04
CA MET A 307 -73.56 -17.04 -21.01
C MET A 307 -72.31 -17.80 -20.54
N ILE A 308 -72.43 -19.10 -20.29
CA ILE A 308 -71.30 -19.94 -19.86
C ILE A 308 -70.25 -20.04 -20.98
N ASP A 309 -70.65 -20.21 -22.24
CA ASP A 309 -69.73 -20.24 -23.38
C ASP A 309 -68.98 -18.90 -23.52
N THR A 310 -69.67 -17.77 -23.33
CA THR A 310 -69.01 -16.46 -23.35
C THR A 310 -68.04 -16.27 -22.18
N GLU A 311 -68.29 -16.86 -21.02
CA GLU A 311 -67.35 -16.86 -19.90
C GLU A 311 -66.15 -17.78 -20.18
N LEU A 312 -66.36 -18.96 -20.74
CA LEU A 312 -65.28 -19.87 -21.16
C LEU A 312 -64.35 -19.23 -22.19
N ASP A 313 -64.90 -18.53 -23.18
CA ASP A 313 -64.10 -17.79 -24.16
C ASP A 313 -63.26 -16.68 -23.52
N LYS A 314 -63.76 -16.01 -22.48
CA LYS A 314 -62.96 -15.04 -21.71
C LYS A 314 -61.81 -15.73 -20.98
N TYR A 315 -62.08 -16.85 -20.29
CA TYR A 315 -61.03 -17.58 -19.57
C TYR A 315 -59.97 -18.16 -20.49
N ASN A 316 -60.36 -18.69 -21.66
CA ASN A 316 -59.41 -19.21 -22.65
C ASN A 316 -58.49 -18.11 -23.20
N LYS A 317 -59.01 -16.90 -23.43
CA LYS A 317 -58.18 -15.75 -23.83
C LYS A 317 -57.17 -15.38 -22.75
N VAL A 318 -57.60 -15.30 -21.49
CA VAL A 318 -56.70 -15.00 -20.36
C VAL A 318 -55.62 -16.09 -20.22
N LEU A 319 -55.98 -17.36 -20.44
CA LEU A 319 -55.03 -18.47 -20.37
C LEU A 319 -53.96 -18.37 -21.46
N ALA A 320 -54.36 -18.09 -22.71
CA ALA A 320 -53.44 -17.88 -23.83
C ALA A 320 -52.51 -16.67 -23.62
N GLU A 321 -53.04 -15.55 -23.09
CA GLU A 321 -52.21 -14.38 -22.72
C GLU A 321 -51.18 -14.73 -21.65
N ARG A 322 -51.55 -15.54 -20.66
CA ARG A 322 -50.66 -15.98 -19.57
C ARG A 322 -49.61 -16.97 -20.04
N GLU A 323 -49.95 -17.88 -20.95
CA GLU A 323 -48.99 -18.82 -21.56
C GLU A 323 -47.97 -18.10 -22.43
N LEU A 324 -48.41 -17.16 -23.27
CA LEU A 324 -47.49 -16.33 -24.05
C LEU A 324 -46.57 -15.52 -23.14
N ALA A 325 -47.11 -14.90 -22.08
CA ALA A 325 -46.30 -14.16 -21.12
C ALA A 325 -45.29 -15.06 -20.39
N ARG A 326 -45.66 -16.30 -20.07
CA ARG A 326 -44.74 -17.28 -19.47
C ARG A 326 -43.64 -17.67 -20.45
N GLU A 327 -43.99 -17.97 -21.71
CA GLU A 327 -43.04 -18.36 -22.74
C GLU A 327 -42.02 -17.23 -22.99
N THR A 328 -42.46 -15.97 -23.06
CA THR A 328 -41.53 -14.82 -23.18
C THR A 328 -40.63 -14.60 -21.96
N LEU A 329 -41.04 -15.08 -20.77
CA LEU A 329 -40.22 -15.02 -19.56
C LEU A 329 -39.26 -16.21 -19.46
N GLU A 330 -39.64 -17.37 -20.01
CA GLU A 330 -38.86 -18.60 -20.09
C GLU A 330 -37.86 -18.58 -21.25
N ASP A 331 -38.14 -17.80 -22.31
CA ASP A 331 -37.26 -17.55 -23.43
C ASP A 331 -36.08 -16.69 -22.93
N GLY A 332 -35.11 -17.38 -22.33
CA GLY A 332 -33.98 -16.85 -21.57
C GLY A 332 -33.03 -15.94 -22.33
N GLN A 333 -33.39 -15.47 -23.54
CA GLN A 333 -32.68 -14.43 -24.28
C GLN A 333 -32.58 -13.15 -23.44
N SER A 334 -33.68 -12.66 -22.85
CA SER A 334 -33.62 -11.42 -22.05
C SER A 334 -32.73 -11.55 -20.81
N PHE A 335 -32.72 -12.72 -20.16
CA PHE A 335 -31.87 -12.96 -19.00
C PHE A 335 -30.41 -13.15 -19.40
N SER A 336 -30.14 -13.94 -20.44
CA SER A 336 -28.79 -14.16 -20.97
C SER A 336 -28.16 -12.86 -21.46
N ASP A 337 -28.91 -12.04 -22.19
CA ASP A 337 -28.45 -10.73 -22.68
C ASP A 337 -28.16 -9.79 -21.51
N ARG A 338 -29.06 -9.71 -20.52
CA ARG A 338 -28.82 -8.92 -19.29
C ARG A 338 -27.61 -9.41 -18.51
N MET A 339 -27.39 -10.72 -18.46
CA MET A 339 -26.25 -11.32 -17.76
C MET A 339 -24.93 -11.02 -18.49
N GLN A 340 -24.93 -11.11 -19.82
CA GLN A 340 -23.80 -10.72 -20.65
C GLN A 340 -23.48 -9.24 -20.48
N HIS A 341 -24.50 -8.37 -20.53
CA HIS A 341 -24.34 -6.94 -20.26
C HIS A 341 -23.80 -6.67 -18.86
N PHE A 342 -24.29 -7.38 -17.84
CA PHE A 342 -23.77 -7.24 -16.47
C PHE A 342 -22.29 -7.58 -16.38
N TYR A 343 -21.86 -8.71 -16.97
CA TYR A 343 -20.45 -9.11 -16.96
C TYR A 343 -19.56 -8.16 -17.77
N SER A 344 -20.02 -7.64 -18.91
CA SER A 344 -19.25 -6.66 -19.68
C SER A 344 -19.07 -5.34 -18.92
N GLU A 345 -20.13 -4.85 -18.26
CA GLU A 345 -20.07 -3.64 -17.43
C GLU A 345 -19.18 -3.86 -16.20
N GLN A 346 -19.21 -5.06 -15.61
CA GLN A 346 -18.35 -5.43 -14.50
C GLN A 346 -16.86 -5.45 -14.90
N GLU A 347 -16.53 -6.00 -16.06
CA GLU A 347 -15.17 -6.02 -16.60
C GLU A 347 -14.68 -4.59 -16.89
N ALA A 348 -15.48 -3.79 -17.58
CA ALA A 348 -15.19 -2.38 -17.83
C ALA A 348 -14.95 -1.61 -16.53
N PHE A 349 -15.81 -1.81 -15.52
CA PHE A 349 -15.63 -1.20 -14.20
C PHE A 349 -14.31 -1.62 -13.54
N GLN A 350 -13.92 -2.89 -13.63
CA GLN A 350 -12.66 -3.37 -13.06
C GLN A 350 -11.45 -2.73 -13.74
N GLU A 351 -11.45 -2.60 -15.06
CA GLU A 351 -10.38 -1.92 -15.80
C GLU A 351 -10.27 -0.45 -15.40
N LEU A 352 -11.40 0.27 -15.38
CA LEU A 352 -11.48 1.67 -14.95
C LEU A 352 -11.03 1.84 -13.49
N ALA A 353 -11.40 0.93 -12.59
CA ALA A 353 -10.98 0.97 -11.19
C ALA A 353 -9.47 0.75 -11.04
N GLN A 354 -8.87 -0.14 -11.83
CA GLN A 354 -7.42 -0.35 -11.84
C GLN A 354 -6.67 0.87 -12.38
N GLU A 355 -7.16 1.48 -13.46
CA GLU A 355 -6.58 2.72 -14.00
C GLU A 355 -6.69 3.86 -12.98
N TRP A 356 -7.87 4.06 -12.41
CA TRP A 356 -8.10 5.06 -11.38
C TRP A 356 -7.16 4.86 -10.18
N ALA A 357 -7.00 3.61 -9.71
CA ALA A 357 -6.11 3.31 -8.59
C ALA A 357 -4.65 3.63 -8.90
N ARG A 358 -4.17 3.31 -10.11
CA ARG A 358 -2.81 3.67 -10.57
C ARG A 358 -2.59 5.17 -10.56
N VAL A 359 -3.51 5.92 -11.16
CA VAL A 359 -3.42 7.39 -11.25
C VAL A 359 -3.53 8.03 -9.86
N LYS A 360 -4.43 7.53 -9.01
CA LYS A 360 -4.64 8.03 -7.66
C LYS A 360 -3.40 7.81 -6.79
N LEU A 361 -2.79 6.62 -6.83
CA LEU A 361 -1.54 6.33 -6.12
C LEU A 361 -0.40 7.23 -6.61
N ALA A 362 -0.24 7.39 -7.92
CA ALA A 362 0.79 8.28 -8.48
C ALA A 362 0.60 9.73 -7.99
N LYS A 363 -0.63 10.24 -8.01
CA LYS A 363 -0.98 11.56 -7.49
C LYS A 363 -0.63 11.69 -6.01
N ASP A 364 -1.03 10.72 -5.19
CA ASP A 364 -0.80 10.77 -3.74
C ASP A 364 0.69 10.67 -3.39
N MET A 365 1.47 9.88 -4.14
CA MET A 365 2.92 9.81 -4.00
C MET A 365 3.59 11.15 -4.35
N VAL A 366 3.24 11.76 -5.49
CA VAL A 366 3.77 13.07 -5.88
C VAL A 366 3.39 14.14 -4.86
N SER A 367 2.14 14.18 -4.41
CA SER A 367 1.69 15.11 -3.37
C SER A 367 2.44 14.92 -2.06
N SER A 368 2.72 13.67 -1.67
CA SER A 368 3.50 13.37 -0.46
C SER A 368 4.96 13.82 -0.58
N ILE A 369 5.59 13.60 -1.73
CA ILE A 369 6.97 14.07 -1.99
C ILE A 369 7.00 15.61 -1.98
N MET A 370 6.06 16.25 -2.65
CA MET A 370 5.97 17.71 -2.70
C MET A 370 5.75 18.31 -1.31
N ARG A 371 4.87 17.71 -0.49
CA ARG A 371 4.66 18.13 0.89
C ARG A 371 5.94 18.01 1.71
N LYS A 372 6.67 16.88 1.62
CA LYS A 372 7.97 16.73 2.30
C LYS A 372 8.99 17.77 1.86
N LEU A 373 9.08 18.07 0.56
CA LEU A 373 9.97 19.13 0.06
C LEU A 373 9.57 20.51 0.61
N GLN A 374 8.27 20.82 0.65
CA GLN A 374 7.75 22.08 1.18
C GLN A 374 7.94 22.21 2.70
N GLU A 375 7.83 21.12 3.47
CA GLU A 375 7.96 21.15 4.93
C GLU A 375 9.43 21.10 5.38
N GLU A 376 10.28 20.31 4.73
CA GLU A 376 11.65 20.05 5.21
C GLU A 376 12.74 20.91 4.53
N LYS A 377 12.60 21.15 3.22
CA LYS A 377 13.67 21.73 2.38
C LYS A 377 13.39 23.20 2.06
N LEU A 378 12.16 23.55 1.67
CA LEU A 378 11.79 24.90 1.27
C LEU A 378 12.07 25.96 2.36
N PRO A 379 11.78 25.75 3.67
CA PRO A 379 12.06 26.77 4.68
C PRO A 379 13.56 27.07 4.79
N LYS A 380 14.42 26.05 4.62
CA LYS A 380 15.88 26.21 4.64
C LYS A 380 16.37 27.02 3.45
N VAL A 381 15.79 26.77 2.26
CA VAL A 381 16.07 27.56 1.06
C VAL A 381 15.64 29.01 1.25
N LEU A 382 14.45 29.26 1.79
CA LEU A 382 13.94 30.63 2.02
C LEU A 382 14.79 31.41 3.02
N ILE A 383 15.28 30.78 4.09
CA ILE A 383 16.19 31.41 5.05
C ILE A 383 17.48 31.85 4.35
N ARG A 384 18.09 30.98 3.54
CA ARG A 384 19.31 31.30 2.80
C ARG A 384 19.07 32.34 1.69
N ALA A 385 17.95 32.23 0.98
CA ALA A 385 17.56 33.19 -0.04
C ALA A 385 17.30 34.57 0.58
N THR A 386 16.74 34.62 1.79
CA THR A 386 16.57 35.86 2.55
C THR A 386 17.91 36.53 2.83
N HIS A 387 18.88 35.78 3.38
CA HIS A 387 20.24 36.30 3.62
C HIS A 387 20.89 36.83 2.34
N PHE A 388 20.84 36.05 1.25
CA PHE A 388 21.43 36.47 -0.02
C PHE A 388 20.73 37.66 -0.66
N PHE A 389 19.41 37.73 -0.55
CA PHE A 389 18.65 38.85 -1.09
C PHE A 389 18.84 40.13 -0.27
N ASP A 390 19.02 40.01 1.05
CA ASP A 390 19.38 41.12 1.92
C ASP A 390 20.74 41.73 1.51
N VAL A 391 21.76 40.88 1.29
CA VAL A 391 23.07 41.31 0.76
C VAL A 391 22.93 41.98 -0.61
N LEU A 392 22.32 41.29 -1.58
CA LEU A 392 22.19 41.81 -2.95
C LEU A 392 21.37 43.11 -3.04
N SER A 393 20.45 43.31 -2.11
CA SER A 393 19.60 44.52 -2.07
C SER A 393 20.11 45.60 -1.12
N LYS A 394 21.29 45.44 -0.51
CA LYS A 394 21.85 46.37 0.49
C LYS A 394 20.93 46.60 1.69
N GLY A 395 20.23 45.54 2.13
CA GLY A 395 19.29 45.59 3.25
C GLY A 395 17.95 46.25 2.93
N ASN A 396 17.62 46.48 1.65
CA ASN A 396 16.31 46.99 1.27
C ASN A 396 15.21 45.92 1.45
N TYR A 397 15.52 44.64 1.21
CA TYR A 397 14.58 43.54 1.39
C TYR A 397 15.07 42.57 2.44
N THR A 398 14.29 42.40 3.51
CA THR A 398 14.69 41.76 4.75
C THR A 398 14.14 40.34 4.90
N GLN A 399 13.15 39.95 4.09
CA GLN A 399 12.56 38.61 4.18
C GLN A 399 12.04 38.09 2.85
N VAL A 400 12.32 36.83 2.55
CA VAL A 400 11.69 36.07 1.45
C VAL A 400 10.80 34.99 2.05
N ARG A 401 9.52 34.96 1.64
CA ARG A 401 8.49 34.04 2.16
C ARG A 401 7.79 33.33 1.03
N PHE A 402 7.22 32.18 1.36
CA PHE A 402 6.34 31.42 0.48
C PHE A 402 5.00 31.25 1.18
N VAL A 403 3.99 31.96 0.70
CA VAL A 403 2.65 32.05 1.30
C VAL A 403 1.63 31.74 0.21
N GLU A 404 0.66 30.87 0.50
CA GLU A 404 -0.40 30.49 -0.46
C GLU A 404 0.15 30.02 -1.82
N ASN A 405 1.21 29.20 -1.81
CA ASN A 405 1.90 28.74 -3.02
C ASN A 405 2.52 29.86 -3.89
N ARG A 406 2.71 31.06 -3.35
CA ARG A 406 3.36 32.18 -4.04
C ARG A 406 4.54 32.72 -3.24
N LEU A 407 5.56 33.15 -3.97
CA LEU A 407 6.70 33.85 -3.39
C LEU A 407 6.30 35.29 -3.06
N GLN A 408 6.70 35.78 -1.89
CA GLN A 408 6.56 37.16 -1.46
C GLN A 408 7.85 37.63 -0.83
N VAL A 409 8.19 38.91 -1.01
CA VAL A 409 9.32 39.54 -0.33
C VAL A 409 8.83 40.68 0.57
N GLU A 410 9.47 40.85 1.72
CA GLU A 410 9.26 41.98 2.61
C GLU A 410 10.38 42.99 2.42
N ARG A 411 10.00 44.25 2.22
CA ARG A 411 10.90 45.38 2.21
C ARG A 411 11.11 45.89 3.64
N ARG A 412 12.21 46.60 3.90
CA ARG A 412 12.59 47.10 5.24
C ARG A 412 11.51 47.91 5.96
N ASP A 413 10.58 48.53 5.23
CA ASP A 413 9.44 49.28 5.76
C ASP A 413 8.20 48.41 6.08
N GLY A 414 8.31 47.08 5.93
CA GLY A 414 7.25 46.11 6.19
C GLY A 414 6.29 45.88 5.03
N LEU A 415 6.43 46.62 3.93
CA LEU A 415 5.62 46.39 2.72
C LEU A 415 6.00 45.08 2.04
N ARG A 416 5.00 44.40 1.50
CA ARG A 416 5.14 43.09 0.86
C ARG A 416 4.87 43.21 -0.62
N PHE A 417 5.73 42.57 -1.40
CA PHE A 417 5.66 42.57 -2.86
C PHE A 417 5.75 41.14 -3.39
N PHE A 418 4.96 40.86 -4.42
CA PHE A 418 5.17 39.71 -5.27
C PHE A 418 6.32 39.98 -6.26
N PRO A 419 7.00 38.95 -6.78
CA PRO A 419 8.10 39.12 -7.74
C PRO A 419 7.73 39.91 -8.99
N GLU A 420 6.45 39.91 -9.37
CA GLU A 420 5.94 40.68 -10.51
C GLU A 420 5.88 42.20 -10.26
N GLU A 421 5.87 42.62 -8.99
CA GLU A 421 5.79 44.03 -8.57
C GLU A 421 7.17 44.66 -8.33
N LEU A 422 8.22 43.85 -8.37
CA LEU A 422 9.60 44.30 -8.24
C LEU A 422 10.11 44.88 -9.55
N SER A 423 11.03 45.85 -9.46
CA SER A 423 11.76 46.30 -10.65
C SER A 423 12.54 45.13 -11.26
N GLN A 424 12.75 45.15 -12.58
CA GLN A 424 13.38 44.05 -13.31
C GLN A 424 14.70 43.60 -12.67
N ALA A 425 15.61 44.53 -12.38
CA ALA A 425 16.89 44.21 -11.74
C ALA A 425 16.73 43.62 -10.33
N THR A 426 15.76 44.10 -9.53
CA THR A 426 15.50 43.56 -8.18
C THR A 426 14.93 42.14 -8.27
N LYS A 427 14.06 41.89 -9.26
CA LYS A 427 13.52 40.57 -9.56
C LYS A 427 14.64 39.59 -9.97
N GLU A 428 15.59 40.05 -10.79
CA GLU A 428 16.77 39.25 -11.16
C GLU A 428 17.65 38.92 -9.93
N GLN A 429 17.89 39.88 -9.03
CA GLN A 429 18.59 39.63 -7.76
C GLN A 429 17.87 38.61 -6.87
N LEU A 430 16.54 38.69 -6.78
CA LEU A 430 15.73 37.73 -6.01
C LEU A 430 15.88 36.31 -6.57
N TYR A 431 15.78 36.13 -7.89
CA TYR A 431 15.97 34.81 -8.49
C TYR A 431 17.40 34.31 -8.33
N LEU A 432 18.40 35.19 -8.42
CA LEU A 432 19.79 34.83 -8.17
C LEU A 432 20.00 34.36 -6.73
N ALA A 433 19.46 35.09 -5.75
CA ALA A 433 19.49 34.71 -4.34
C ALA A 433 18.87 33.33 -4.11
N ILE A 434 17.71 33.05 -4.72
CA ILE A 434 17.05 31.75 -4.62
C ILE A 434 17.90 30.64 -5.26
N ARG A 435 18.48 30.88 -6.44
CA ARG A 435 19.35 29.90 -7.10
C ARG A 435 20.56 29.56 -6.24
N PHE A 436 21.25 30.55 -5.68
CA PHE A 436 22.36 30.31 -4.78
C PHE A 436 21.93 29.60 -3.49
N ALA A 437 20.77 29.95 -2.94
CA ALA A 437 20.23 29.26 -1.77
C ALA A 437 19.95 27.79 -2.03
N VAL A 438 19.41 27.44 -3.20
CA VAL A 438 19.21 26.05 -3.63
C VAL A 438 20.56 25.33 -3.81
N ILE A 439 21.54 25.97 -4.44
CA ILE A 439 22.88 25.39 -4.61
C ILE A 439 23.53 25.10 -3.24
N GLN A 440 23.45 26.04 -2.29
CA GLN A 440 23.95 25.81 -0.93
C GLN A 440 23.16 24.73 -0.19
N MET A 441 21.86 24.59 -0.43
CA MET A 441 21.08 23.50 0.15
C MET A 441 21.58 22.14 -0.36
N LEU A 442 21.92 22.04 -1.64
CA LEU A 442 22.48 20.84 -2.27
C LEU A 442 23.94 20.57 -1.86
N HIS A 443 24.69 21.61 -1.48
CA HIS A 443 26.08 21.52 -1.03
C HIS A 443 26.26 20.56 0.16
N ALA A 444 25.26 20.43 1.03
CA ALA A 444 25.27 19.48 2.15
C ALA A 444 25.40 18.02 1.69
N GLU A 445 24.84 17.69 0.52
CA GLU A 445 24.82 16.34 -0.05
C GLU A 445 26.00 16.16 -1.03
N GLN A 446 26.30 17.15 -1.89
CA GLN A 446 27.39 17.11 -2.86
C GLN A 446 28.02 18.49 -3.12
N ARG A 447 29.36 18.57 -3.10
CA ARG A 447 30.10 19.80 -3.42
C ARG A 447 30.31 19.92 -4.92
N LEU A 448 29.38 20.59 -5.60
CA LEU A 448 29.45 20.85 -7.04
C LEU A 448 30.02 22.25 -7.32
N PRO A 449 30.81 22.42 -8.39
CA PRO A 449 31.25 23.74 -8.85
C PRO A 449 30.06 24.54 -9.37
N ILE A 450 30.10 25.85 -9.15
CA ILE A 450 29.16 26.82 -9.72
C ILE A 450 29.82 27.41 -10.96
N ILE A 451 29.17 27.24 -12.11
CA ILE A 451 29.60 27.83 -13.36
C ILE A 451 28.67 29.00 -13.67
N ILE A 452 29.24 30.19 -13.85
CA ILE A 452 28.51 31.41 -14.20
C ILE A 452 29.04 31.89 -15.54
N ASP A 453 28.17 32.04 -16.53
CA ASP A 453 28.51 32.50 -17.88
C ASP A 453 27.80 33.82 -18.17
N ASP A 454 28.58 34.90 -18.19
CA ASP A 454 28.21 36.28 -18.53
C ASP A 454 26.82 36.73 -18.01
N SER A 455 26.45 36.28 -16.82
CA SER A 455 25.06 36.36 -16.34
C SER A 455 24.67 37.73 -15.77
N PHE A 456 25.58 38.71 -15.80
CA PHE A 456 25.42 39.98 -15.10
C PHE A 456 25.49 41.23 -15.99
N VAL A 457 25.30 41.09 -17.31
CA VAL A 457 25.36 42.21 -18.28
C VAL A 457 24.34 43.32 -17.99
N ASN A 458 23.22 42.99 -17.32
CA ASN A 458 22.14 43.93 -17.00
C ASN A 458 22.30 44.66 -15.66
N PHE A 459 23.40 44.44 -14.93
CA PHE A 459 23.62 45.06 -13.62
C PHE A 459 24.47 46.32 -13.74
N ASP A 460 24.06 47.38 -13.05
CA ASP A 460 24.90 48.56 -12.82
C ASP A 460 26.11 48.21 -11.94
N GLU A 461 27.11 49.11 -11.90
CA GLU A 461 28.36 48.88 -11.18
C GLU A 461 28.13 48.61 -9.69
N GLU A 462 27.15 49.29 -9.09
CA GLU A 462 26.80 49.17 -7.68
C GLU A 462 26.24 47.78 -7.35
N ARG A 463 25.34 47.23 -8.17
CA ARG A 463 24.82 45.87 -7.98
C ARG A 463 25.84 44.79 -8.30
N LEU A 464 26.75 45.06 -9.23
CA LEU A 464 27.84 44.16 -9.57
C LEU A 464 28.78 43.98 -8.38
N GLU A 465 29.08 45.05 -7.63
CA GLU A 465 29.83 44.97 -6.37
C GLU A 465 29.16 44.03 -5.37
N GLU A 466 27.85 44.14 -5.16
CA GLU A 466 27.12 43.28 -4.22
C GLU A 466 27.11 41.81 -4.64
N ILE A 467 26.97 41.54 -5.94
CA ILE A 467 27.10 40.19 -6.46
C ILE A 467 28.50 39.64 -6.20
N MET A 468 29.55 40.45 -6.40
CA MET A 468 30.92 40.02 -6.14
C MET A 468 31.13 39.73 -4.66
N VAL A 469 30.65 40.59 -3.75
CA VAL A 469 30.67 40.33 -2.29
C VAL A 469 30.01 38.99 -1.96
N LEU A 470 28.83 38.73 -2.52
CA LEU A 470 28.13 37.47 -2.33
C LEU A 470 28.92 36.26 -2.88
N LEU A 471 29.54 36.40 -4.05
CA LEU A 471 30.40 35.34 -4.62
C LEU A 471 31.65 35.09 -3.76
N GLN A 472 32.19 36.10 -3.07
CA GLN A 472 33.28 35.93 -2.10
C GLN A 472 32.84 35.11 -0.87
N GLU A 473 31.57 35.20 -0.48
CA GLU A 473 30.98 34.36 0.56
C GLU A 473 30.80 32.93 0.03
N ILE A 474 30.14 32.77 -1.13
CA ILE A 474 29.81 31.47 -1.72
C ILE A 474 31.08 30.67 -2.07
N ARG A 475 32.15 31.33 -2.54
CA ARG A 475 33.40 30.64 -2.91
C ARG A 475 34.09 29.93 -1.74
N ARG A 476 33.72 30.26 -0.49
CA ARG A 476 34.24 29.57 0.70
C ARG A 476 33.73 28.13 0.78
N GLU A 477 32.55 27.87 0.20
CA GLU A 477 31.90 26.57 0.23
C GLU A 477 31.94 25.86 -1.14
N ASN A 478 31.77 26.60 -2.23
CA ASN A 478 31.73 26.06 -3.59
C ASN A 478 32.87 26.61 -4.46
N GLN A 479 33.44 25.81 -5.35
CA GLN A 479 34.29 26.34 -6.41
C GLN A 479 33.43 27.19 -7.36
N VAL A 480 33.80 28.44 -7.60
CA VAL A 480 33.11 29.32 -8.55
C VAL A 480 33.99 29.49 -9.79
N ILE A 481 33.46 29.11 -10.94
CA ILE A 481 34.07 29.30 -12.25
C ILE A 481 33.26 30.39 -12.96
N PHE A 482 33.90 31.52 -13.23
CA PHE A 482 33.24 32.71 -13.75
C PHE A 482 33.77 33.04 -15.15
N PHE A 483 32.90 32.96 -16.15
CA PHE A 483 33.19 33.36 -17.52
C PHE A 483 32.59 34.73 -17.79
N THR A 484 33.37 35.64 -18.37
CA THR A 484 32.88 36.96 -18.78
C THR A 484 33.71 37.54 -19.91
N CYS A 485 33.05 38.31 -20.78
CA CYS A 485 33.73 39.12 -21.80
C CYS A 485 34.13 40.53 -21.30
N HIS A 486 33.69 40.92 -20.10
CA HIS A 486 33.86 42.27 -19.56
C HIS A 486 35.18 42.41 -18.78
N LYS A 487 36.21 43.01 -19.40
CA LYS A 487 37.53 43.23 -18.76
C LYS A 487 37.46 43.95 -17.41
N GLN A 488 36.46 44.81 -17.20
CA GLN A 488 36.28 45.55 -15.95
C GLN A 488 36.05 44.65 -14.74
N LEU A 489 35.50 43.45 -14.94
CA LEU A 489 35.26 42.48 -13.86
C LEU A 489 36.54 41.84 -13.32
N SER A 490 37.65 41.91 -14.06
CA SER A 490 38.95 41.41 -13.60
C SER A 490 39.42 42.02 -12.28
N LYS A 491 38.98 43.26 -11.94
CA LYS A 491 39.36 43.94 -10.68
C LYS A 491 38.93 43.18 -9.41
N TYR A 492 37.90 42.33 -9.51
CA TYR A 492 37.36 41.56 -8.38
C TYR A 492 38.05 40.19 -8.18
N PHE A 493 38.96 39.81 -9.07
CA PHE A 493 39.66 38.52 -9.04
C PHE A 493 41.18 38.74 -8.92
N SER A 494 41.89 37.88 -8.17
CA SER A 494 43.36 37.96 -8.10
C SER A 494 43.98 37.64 -9.47
N LYS A 495 45.14 38.22 -9.79
CA LYS A 495 45.83 37.98 -11.07
C LYS A 495 46.11 36.50 -11.33
N GLU A 496 46.33 35.72 -10.29
CA GLU A 496 46.59 34.28 -10.34
C GLU A 496 45.33 33.45 -10.66
N ALA A 497 44.14 33.99 -10.40
CA ALA A 497 42.85 33.34 -10.67
C ALA A 497 42.26 33.73 -12.04
N GLN A 498 42.94 34.60 -12.80
CA GLN A 498 42.49 35.07 -14.10
C GLN A 498 43.10 34.21 -15.22
N HIS A 499 42.25 33.59 -16.04
CA HIS A 499 42.67 32.85 -17.22
C HIS A 499 41.99 33.43 -18.47
N MET A 500 42.78 33.89 -19.43
CA MET A 500 42.29 34.31 -20.74
C MET A 500 42.15 33.08 -21.64
N LEU A 501 40.92 32.80 -22.06
CA LEU A 501 40.62 31.79 -23.06
C LEU A 501 40.76 32.46 -24.42
N TYR A 502 41.79 32.06 -25.18
CA TYR A 502 42.07 32.56 -26.53
C TYR A 502 41.30 31.77 -27.59
#